data_AF-A0A7V6SMU2-F1
#
_entry.id   AF-A0A7V6SMU2-F1
#
_cell.length_a   1.000
_cell.length_b   1.000
_cell.length_c   1.000
_cell.angle_alpha   90.00
_cell.angle_beta   90.00
_cell.angle_gamma   90.00
#
_symmetry.space_group_name_H-M   'P 1'
#
loop_
_entity.id
_entity.type
_entity.pdbx_description
1 polymer ?
#
loop_
_entity_poly.entity_id
_entity_poly.type
_entity_poly.pdbx_seq_one_letter_code
_entity_poly.pdbx_strand_id
1 'polypeptide(L)'
;MKVAVLSGKGGTGKTLISVNLAAVAGLSTYIDCDVEEPNGHLFFKPDIVREELITVKIPQVDNERCAGCRTCVQFCNYNALAYVNNKLIIFDDVCHSCGGCVLVCPESALSEMDKVIGKIEIGVSGDVSVYTGILNTGEATGIPIINRLLEEGSLDENKSILIDCPPGSACIVMESIKDADYCVLVAEPTLFGAHNLNMVYELVKLFEKPFGVVLNKDLNEENPVDQFCADKGIEILGRIPFDHTLASLNSNAEIVVYKKEEYREKFVSLFETIMEKMQGETPSDEPNIVSLMAKRQCCEGAVNKQRDVQRCPEEARRSPVPSESGNDTASGQERMCVDALRDEQSDVSPGEERGAS
;
A
#
# COMPACT_ATOMS: atom_id res chain seq x y z
N MET A 1 2.00 -4.51 -12.57
CA MET A 1 2.13 -3.07 -12.26
C MET A 1 1.09 -2.70 -11.22
N LYS A 2 1.50 -2.07 -10.12
CA LYS A 2 0.64 -1.66 -9.00
C LYS A 2 0.84 -0.18 -8.69
N VAL A 3 -0.17 0.63 -8.97
CA VAL A 3 -0.15 2.07 -8.68
C VAL A 3 -1.10 2.36 -7.53
N ALA A 4 -0.58 2.90 -6.44
CA ALA A 4 -1.38 3.33 -5.30
C ALA A 4 -1.68 4.82 -5.38
N VAL A 5 -2.95 5.18 -5.28
CA VAL A 5 -3.43 6.57 -5.31
C VAL A 5 -3.84 6.98 -3.90
N LEU A 6 -3.13 7.96 -3.32
CA LEU A 6 -3.31 8.38 -1.93
C LEU A 6 -3.32 9.90 -1.76
N SER A 7 -3.79 10.36 -0.60
CA SER A 7 -3.89 11.79 -0.24
C SER A 7 -3.90 11.94 1.29
N GLY A 8 -3.44 13.08 1.79
CA GLY A 8 -3.37 13.31 3.25
C GLY A 8 -4.72 13.52 3.95
N LYS A 9 -5.82 13.66 3.21
CA LYS A 9 -7.20 13.77 3.75
C LYS A 9 -8.26 13.28 2.77
N GLY A 10 -9.49 13.11 3.25
CA GLY A 10 -10.67 12.87 2.41
C GLY A 10 -11.02 14.07 1.52
N GLY A 11 -11.73 13.83 0.42
CA GLY A 11 -12.28 14.88 -0.46
C GLY A 11 -11.30 15.55 -1.45
N THR A 12 -10.03 15.14 -1.47
CA THR A 12 -9.00 15.65 -2.41
C THR A 12 -9.20 15.12 -3.84
N GLY A 13 -10.03 14.08 -4.03
CA GLY A 13 -10.33 13.49 -5.33
C GLY A 13 -9.51 12.25 -5.70
N LYS A 14 -9.00 11.48 -4.72
CA LYS A 14 -8.30 10.20 -4.97
C LYS A 14 -9.09 9.27 -5.87
N THR A 15 -10.33 8.98 -5.50
CA THR A 15 -11.26 8.12 -6.25
C THR A 15 -11.48 8.62 -7.68
N LEU A 16 -11.60 9.94 -7.87
CA LEU A 16 -11.69 10.52 -9.22
C LEU A 16 -10.45 10.13 -10.04
N ILE A 17 -9.25 10.26 -9.47
CA ILE A 17 -8.01 9.92 -10.15
C ILE A 17 -7.91 8.40 -10.39
N SER A 18 -8.07 7.58 -9.35
CA SER A 18 -7.91 6.13 -9.41
C SER A 18 -8.91 5.44 -10.34
N VAL A 19 -10.19 5.83 -10.30
CA VAL A 19 -11.24 5.29 -11.19
C VAL A 19 -10.94 5.61 -12.65
N ASN A 20 -10.56 6.86 -12.95
CA ASN A 20 -10.31 7.26 -14.33
C ASN A 20 -8.98 6.72 -14.87
N LEU A 21 -7.96 6.55 -14.02
CA LEU A 21 -6.73 5.83 -14.39
C LEU A 21 -7.01 4.37 -14.71
N ALA A 22 -7.80 3.67 -13.89
CA ALA A 22 -8.20 2.29 -14.16
C ALA A 22 -8.98 2.17 -15.47
N ALA A 23 -9.91 3.11 -15.71
CA ALA A 23 -10.70 3.15 -16.94
C ALA A 23 -9.85 3.35 -18.21
N VAL A 24 -8.82 4.20 -18.19
CA VAL A 24 -7.94 4.40 -19.36
C VAL A 24 -6.88 3.32 -19.52
N ALA A 25 -6.51 2.63 -18.44
CA ALA A 25 -5.56 1.51 -18.48
C ALA A 25 -6.10 0.30 -19.28
N GLY A 26 -7.42 0.24 -19.52
CA GLY A 26 -8.06 -0.87 -20.23
C GLY A 26 -8.16 -2.10 -19.34
N LEU A 27 -7.52 -3.21 -19.75
CA LEU A 27 -7.44 -4.44 -18.97
C LEU A 27 -6.73 -4.18 -17.63
N SER A 28 -7.55 -3.96 -16.60
CA SER A 28 -7.08 -3.46 -15.31
C SER A 28 -7.85 -4.06 -14.15
N THR A 29 -7.26 -3.91 -12.97
CA THR A 29 -7.88 -4.22 -11.69
C THR A 29 -7.95 -2.94 -10.88
N TYR A 30 -9.14 -2.58 -10.42
CA TYR A 30 -9.38 -1.50 -9.46
C TYR A 30 -9.63 -2.11 -8.08
N ILE A 31 -8.86 -1.67 -7.08
CA ILE A 31 -8.98 -2.14 -5.69
C ILE A 31 -9.34 -0.95 -4.81
N ASP A 32 -10.55 -0.96 -4.24
CA ASP A 32 -11.03 0.02 -3.28
C ASP A 32 -10.59 -0.36 -1.86
N CYS A 33 -9.48 0.22 -1.40
CA CYS A 33 -8.94 -0.01 -0.06
C CYS A 33 -9.47 1.01 0.96
N ASP A 34 -10.31 1.96 0.56
CA ASP A 34 -11.01 2.85 1.49
C ASP A 34 -12.22 2.14 2.12
N VAL A 35 -11.94 1.10 2.89
CA VAL A 35 -12.95 0.13 3.37
C VAL A 35 -13.99 0.73 4.34
N GLU A 36 -13.72 1.92 4.89
CA GLU A 36 -14.68 2.64 5.73
C GLU A 36 -15.70 3.42 4.90
N GLU A 37 -15.26 4.02 3.79
CA GLU A 37 -16.10 4.83 2.90
C GLU A 37 -15.91 4.42 1.41
N PRO A 38 -16.13 3.13 1.07
CA PRO A 38 -15.83 2.63 -0.28
C PRO A 38 -16.76 3.25 -1.30
N ASN A 39 -16.21 3.67 -2.42
CA ASN A 39 -16.90 4.54 -3.38
C ASN A 39 -16.66 4.14 -4.84
N GLY A 40 -15.63 3.36 -5.17
CA GLY A 40 -15.31 2.96 -6.53
C GLY A 40 -16.41 2.14 -7.19
N HIS A 41 -17.11 1.30 -6.43
CA HIS A 41 -18.26 0.53 -6.90
C HIS A 41 -19.41 1.40 -7.43
N LEU A 42 -19.56 2.64 -6.92
CA LEU A 42 -20.58 3.59 -7.40
C LEU A 42 -20.30 4.05 -8.84
N PHE A 43 -19.03 4.14 -9.22
CA PHE A 43 -18.59 4.54 -10.55
C PHE A 43 -18.65 3.37 -11.53
N PHE A 44 -18.01 2.26 -11.18
CA PHE A 44 -17.91 1.11 -12.07
C PHE A 44 -19.21 0.33 -12.16
N LYS A 45 -20.05 0.33 -11.12
CA LYS A 45 -21.31 -0.44 -11.05
C LYS A 45 -21.09 -1.89 -11.51
N PRO A 46 -20.13 -2.60 -10.90
CA PRO A 46 -19.71 -3.90 -11.39
C PRO A 46 -20.82 -4.94 -11.23
N ASP A 47 -20.89 -5.87 -12.18
CA ASP A 47 -21.66 -7.10 -12.01
C ASP A 47 -20.95 -7.96 -10.96
N ILE A 48 -21.52 -8.05 -9.76
CA ILE A 48 -20.91 -8.78 -8.64
C ILE A 48 -20.92 -10.28 -8.92
N VAL A 49 -19.73 -10.88 -8.96
CA VAL A 49 -19.53 -12.31 -9.21
C VAL A 49 -19.27 -13.10 -7.93
N ARG A 50 -18.70 -12.45 -6.91
CA ARG A 50 -18.33 -13.10 -5.65
C ARG A 50 -18.43 -12.12 -4.49
N GLU A 51 -18.90 -12.61 -3.36
CA GLU A 51 -18.86 -11.94 -2.07
C GLU A 51 -18.20 -12.90 -1.06
N GLU A 52 -17.34 -12.36 -0.20
CA GLU A 52 -16.66 -13.12 0.85
C GLU A 52 -16.69 -12.34 2.16
N LEU A 53 -17.16 -12.97 3.24
CA LEU A 53 -17.13 -12.40 4.59
C LEU A 53 -15.71 -12.50 5.16
N ILE A 54 -15.22 -11.40 5.71
CA ILE A 54 -13.90 -11.33 6.35
C ILE A 54 -14.06 -11.46 7.86
N THR A 55 -13.28 -12.36 8.45
CA THR A 55 -13.32 -12.65 9.88
C THR A 55 -11.98 -12.41 10.55
N VAL A 56 -12.03 -12.09 11.84
CA VAL A 56 -10.87 -12.03 12.73
C VAL A 56 -11.11 -12.92 13.94
N LYS A 57 -10.01 -13.33 14.59
CA LYS A 57 -10.04 -14.13 15.82
C LYS A 57 -10.15 -13.22 17.04
N ILE A 58 -11.27 -13.27 17.74
CA ILE A 58 -11.46 -12.59 19.02
C ILE A 58 -11.47 -13.59 20.18
N PRO A 59 -11.07 -13.18 21.39
CA PRO A 59 -11.09 -14.05 22.54
C PRO A 59 -12.50 -14.31 23.05
N GLN A 60 -12.75 -15.54 23.48
CA GLN A 60 -13.93 -15.99 24.20
C GLN A 60 -13.50 -16.61 25.53
N VAL A 61 -14.15 -16.22 26.63
CA VAL A 61 -13.84 -16.74 27.96
C VAL A 61 -14.78 -17.85 28.40
N ASP A 62 -14.19 -18.94 28.88
CA ASP A 62 -14.86 -19.94 29.70
C ASP A 62 -14.81 -19.49 31.17
N ASN A 63 -15.95 -19.01 31.68
CA ASN A 63 -16.05 -18.52 33.05
C ASN A 63 -15.99 -19.63 34.10
N GLU A 64 -16.22 -20.90 33.74
CA GLU A 64 -16.10 -22.02 34.68
C GLU A 64 -14.63 -22.38 34.93
N ARG A 65 -13.78 -22.20 33.92
CA ARG A 65 -12.33 -22.44 34.01
C ARG A 65 -11.53 -21.22 34.48
N CYS A 66 -12.10 -20.03 34.40
CA CYS A 66 -11.40 -18.80 34.74
C CYS A 66 -11.20 -18.65 36.26
N ALA A 67 -9.95 -18.82 36.73
CA ALA A 67 -9.59 -18.59 38.14
C ALA A 67 -9.53 -17.11 38.54
N GLY A 68 -9.73 -16.17 37.62
CA GLY A 68 -9.70 -14.73 37.92
C GLY A 68 -8.32 -14.16 38.24
N CYS A 69 -7.24 -14.75 37.71
CA CYS A 69 -5.86 -14.32 37.95
C CYS A 69 -5.48 -12.97 37.30
N ARG A 70 -6.28 -12.50 36.32
CA ARG A 70 -6.15 -11.21 35.63
C ARG A 70 -4.89 -11.01 34.79
N THR A 71 -4.09 -12.05 34.54
CA THR A 71 -2.91 -11.98 33.65
C THR A 71 -3.27 -11.45 32.25
N CYS A 72 -4.37 -11.91 31.68
CA CYS A 72 -4.86 -11.43 30.38
C CYS A 72 -5.25 -9.95 30.38
N VAL A 73 -5.80 -9.45 31.49
CA VAL A 73 -6.18 -8.03 31.66
C VAL A 73 -4.92 -7.17 31.74
N GLN A 74 -3.91 -7.60 32.51
CA GLN A 74 -2.63 -6.89 32.64
C GLN A 74 -1.82 -6.88 31.35
N PHE A 75 -1.94 -7.94 30.54
CA PHE A 75 -1.28 -8.04 29.24
C PHE A 75 -1.91 -7.11 28.19
N CYS A 76 -3.20 -6.83 28.27
CA CYS A 76 -3.92 -6.13 27.22
C CYS A 76 -3.65 -4.62 27.23
N ASN A 77 -2.70 -4.18 26.39
CA ASN A 77 -2.38 -2.76 26.22
C ASN A 77 -3.54 -1.91 25.68
N TYR A 78 -4.55 -2.55 25.08
CA TYR A 78 -5.74 -1.89 24.52
C TYR A 78 -6.90 -1.80 25.52
N ASN A 79 -6.76 -2.37 26.73
CA ASN A 79 -7.82 -2.42 27.74
C ASN A 79 -9.12 -3.09 27.25
N ALA A 80 -9.02 -4.03 26.32
CA ALA A 80 -10.17 -4.77 25.77
C ALA A 80 -10.73 -5.84 26.73
N LEU A 81 -10.09 -6.08 27.89
CA LEU A 81 -10.53 -7.04 28.88
C LEU A 81 -10.64 -6.38 30.27
N ALA A 82 -11.70 -6.70 31.01
CA ALA A 82 -11.90 -6.24 32.38
C ALA A 82 -12.40 -7.37 33.27
N TYR A 83 -11.95 -7.42 34.52
CA TYR A 83 -12.44 -8.41 35.50
C TYR A 83 -13.31 -7.73 36.55
N VAL A 84 -14.62 -7.96 36.49
CA VAL A 84 -15.63 -7.29 37.32
C VAL A 84 -16.63 -8.33 37.84
N ASN A 85 -17.04 -8.22 39.11
CA ASN A 85 -18.02 -9.13 39.73
C ASN A 85 -17.69 -10.62 39.55
N ASN A 86 -16.42 -10.97 39.75
CA ASN A 86 -15.86 -12.32 39.57
C ASN A 86 -16.01 -12.90 38.15
N LYS A 87 -16.18 -12.05 37.13
CA LYS A 87 -16.27 -12.46 35.73
C LYS A 87 -15.29 -11.68 34.87
N LEU A 88 -14.72 -12.35 33.88
CA LEU A 88 -13.96 -11.68 32.83
C LEU A 88 -14.93 -11.19 31.76
N ILE A 89 -14.87 -9.91 31.46
CA ILE A 89 -15.65 -9.22 30.45
C ILE A 89 -14.68 -8.86 29.32
N ILE A 90 -15.09 -9.11 28.08
CA ILE A 90 -14.34 -8.81 26.87
C ILE A 90 -15.13 -7.76 26.10
N PHE A 91 -14.47 -6.67 25.74
CA PHE A 91 -14.99 -5.63 24.84
C PHE A 91 -14.41 -5.90 23.45
N ASP A 92 -15.18 -6.61 22.64
CA ASP A 92 -14.79 -7.04 21.29
C ASP A 92 -14.61 -5.87 20.32
N ASP A 93 -15.33 -4.77 20.50
CA ASP A 93 -15.16 -3.53 19.72
C ASP A 93 -13.81 -2.83 19.94
N VAL A 94 -13.15 -3.07 21.08
CA VAL A 94 -11.82 -2.52 21.41
C VAL A 94 -10.71 -3.55 21.16
N CYS A 95 -11.07 -4.79 20.83
CA CYS A 95 -10.12 -5.87 20.69
C CYS A 95 -9.37 -5.77 19.34
N HIS A 96 -8.03 -5.74 19.40
CA HIS A 96 -7.17 -5.76 18.22
C HIS A 96 -6.86 -7.17 17.68
N SER A 97 -7.56 -8.21 18.17
CA SER A 97 -7.43 -9.59 17.67
C SER A 97 -6.00 -10.15 17.67
N CYS A 98 -5.17 -9.74 18.64
CA CYS A 98 -3.74 -10.12 18.68
C CYS A 98 -3.46 -11.52 19.25
N GLY A 99 -4.48 -12.23 19.75
CA GLY A 99 -4.36 -13.57 20.34
C GLY A 99 -3.58 -13.66 21.68
N GLY A 100 -2.89 -12.59 22.09
CA GLY A 100 -1.97 -12.66 23.23
C GLY A 100 -2.65 -12.98 24.57
N CYS A 101 -3.91 -12.59 24.78
CA CYS A 101 -4.64 -12.93 26.00
C CYS A 101 -4.89 -14.45 26.16
N VAL A 102 -5.05 -15.18 25.05
CA VAL A 102 -5.18 -16.65 25.02
C VAL A 102 -3.84 -17.27 25.41
N LEU A 103 -2.74 -16.76 24.83
CA LEU A 103 -1.37 -17.26 25.07
C LEU A 103 -0.92 -17.11 26.53
N VAL A 104 -1.27 -16.00 27.18
CA VAL A 104 -0.82 -15.72 28.57
C VAL A 104 -1.75 -16.31 29.63
N CYS A 105 -2.85 -16.96 29.27
CA CYS A 105 -3.82 -17.49 30.23
C CYS A 105 -3.30 -18.80 30.86
N PRO A 106 -2.93 -18.81 32.17
CA PRO A 106 -2.38 -20.01 32.79
C PRO A 106 -3.40 -21.15 32.90
N GLU A 107 -4.69 -20.84 33.05
CA GLU A 107 -5.78 -21.81 33.17
C GLU A 107 -6.29 -22.32 31.82
N SER A 108 -5.77 -21.76 30.71
CA SER A 108 -6.31 -22.00 29.36
C SER A 108 -7.83 -21.79 29.30
N ALA A 109 -8.32 -20.76 30.01
CA ALA A 109 -9.74 -20.40 30.10
C ALA A 109 -10.21 -19.48 28.97
N LEU A 110 -9.30 -19.08 28.07
CA LEU A 110 -9.59 -18.27 26.89
C LEU A 110 -9.38 -19.11 25.64
N SER A 111 -10.32 -19.03 24.71
CA SER A 111 -10.26 -19.60 23.36
C SER A 111 -10.50 -18.51 22.31
N GLU A 112 -10.30 -18.83 21.04
CA GLU A 112 -10.60 -17.91 19.93
C GLU A 112 -11.92 -18.28 19.25
N MET A 113 -12.67 -17.27 18.82
CA MET A 113 -13.85 -17.42 17.97
C MET A 113 -13.79 -16.43 16.81
N ASP A 114 -14.47 -16.76 15.71
CA ASP A 114 -14.54 -15.89 14.53
C ASP A 114 -15.56 -14.76 14.75
N LYS A 115 -15.11 -13.52 14.55
CA LYS A 115 -15.95 -12.33 14.43
C LYS A 115 -15.89 -11.84 12.99
N VAL A 116 -17.05 -11.67 12.35
CA VAL A 116 -17.14 -11.03 11.03
C VAL A 116 -16.93 -9.53 11.20
N ILE A 117 -15.89 -8.99 10.55
CA ILE A 117 -15.58 -7.55 10.60
C ILE A 117 -16.01 -6.81 9.34
N GLY A 118 -16.43 -7.53 8.31
CA GLY A 118 -16.83 -6.92 7.05
C GLY A 118 -16.85 -7.94 5.93
N LYS A 119 -16.75 -7.45 4.71
CA LYS A 119 -16.78 -8.26 3.51
C LYS A 119 -15.94 -7.67 2.39
N ILE A 120 -15.61 -8.50 1.42
CA ILE A 120 -15.14 -8.05 0.11
C ILE A 120 -16.17 -8.44 -0.95
N GLU A 121 -16.41 -7.52 -1.88
CA GLU A 121 -17.21 -7.72 -3.07
C GLU A 121 -16.30 -7.68 -4.29
N ILE A 122 -16.47 -8.64 -5.19
CA ILE A 122 -15.66 -8.76 -6.40
C ILE A 122 -16.62 -8.83 -7.58
N GLY A 123 -16.37 -7.98 -8.57
CA GLY A 123 -17.17 -7.91 -9.77
C GLY A 123 -16.39 -7.41 -10.97
N VAL A 124 -17.08 -7.25 -12.09
CA VAL A 124 -16.50 -6.81 -13.36
C VAL A 124 -17.33 -5.68 -13.94
N SER A 125 -16.67 -4.66 -14.49
CA SER A 125 -17.29 -3.59 -15.26
C SER A 125 -16.50 -3.37 -16.54
N GLY A 126 -17.02 -3.87 -17.67
CA GLY A 126 -16.29 -3.89 -18.93
C GLY A 126 -14.96 -4.65 -18.79
N ASP A 127 -13.85 -3.97 -19.09
CA ASP A 127 -12.49 -4.53 -18.99
C ASP A 127 -11.85 -4.39 -17.60
N VAL A 128 -12.57 -3.82 -16.63
CA VAL A 128 -12.06 -3.54 -15.29
C VAL A 128 -12.61 -4.56 -14.29
N SER A 129 -11.72 -5.28 -13.62
CA SER A 129 -12.05 -6.10 -12.45
C SER A 129 -12.09 -5.20 -11.21
N VAL A 130 -13.19 -5.21 -10.46
CA VAL A 130 -13.43 -4.30 -9.34
C VAL A 130 -13.49 -5.09 -8.04
N TYR A 131 -12.63 -4.72 -7.11
CA TYR A 131 -12.53 -5.30 -5.77
C TYR A 131 -12.88 -4.21 -4.77
N THR A 132 -13.87 -4.45 -3.93
CA THR A 132 -14.36 -3.47 -2.96
C THR A 132 -14.42 -4.08 -1.58
N GLY A 133 -13.70 -3.49 -0.62
CA GLY A 133 -13.79 -3.89 0.78
C GLY A 133 -14.78 -3.01 1.52
N ILE A 134 -15.54 -3.61 2.42
CA ILE A 134 -16.56 -2.93 3.21
C ILE A 134 -16.37 -3.36 4.67
N LEU A 135 -16.00 -2.41 5.52
CA LEU A 135 -15.86 -2.59 6.96
C LEU A 135 -17.23 -2.44 7.65
N ASN A 136 -17.52 -3.30 8.61
CA ASN A 136 -18.69 -3.13 9.47
C ASN A 136 -18.52 -1.92 10.38
N THR A 137 -19.61 -1.22 10.67
CA THR A 137 -19.58 -0.06 11.58
C THR A 137 -19.15 -0.48 12.98
N GLY A 138 -18.21 0.26 13.57
CA GLY A 138 -17.73 0.03 14.94
C GLY A 138 -16.55 -0.93 15.05
N GLU A 139 -16.03 -1.45 13.93
CA GLU A 139 -14.85 -2.31 13.96
C GLU A 139 -13.57 -1.52 14.19
N ALA A 140 -12.63 -2.11 14.95
CA ALA A 140 -11.40 -1.45 15.37
C ALA A 140 -10.39 -1.25 14.22
N THR A 141 -10.41 -2.10 13.19
CA THR A 141 -9.44 -2.06 12.09
C THR A 141 -9.96 -2.69 10.80
N GLY A 142 -9.66 -2.05 9.67
CA GLY A 142 -9.90 -2.56 8.32
C GLY A 142 -8.73 -3.31 7.68
N ILE A 143 -7.58 -3.44 8.36
CA ILE A 143 -6.37 -4.05 7.79
C ILE A 143 -6.60 -5.47 7.25
N PRO A 144 -7.32 -6.38 7.93
CA PRO A 144 -7.54 -7.73 7.39
C PRO A 144 -8.35 -7.73 6.08
N ILE A 145 -9.26 -6.77 5.90
CA ILE A 145 -10.03 -6.61 4.66
C ILE A 145 -9.10 -6.12 3.54
N ILE A 146 -8.28 -5.10 3.83
CA ILE A 146 -7.29 -4.55 2.87
C ILE A 146 -6.30 -5.63 2.43
N ASN A 147 -5.76 -6.42 3.36
CA ASN A 147 -4.86 -7.53 3.03
C ASN A 147 -5.52 -8.52 2.06
N ARG A 148 -6.75 -8.93 2.37
CA ARG A 148 -7.49 -9.86 1.50
C ARG A 148 -7.78 -9.27 0.12
N LEU A 149 -8.13 -7.98 0.05
CA LEU A 149 -8.34 -7.28 -1.22
C LEU A 149 -7.08 -7.25 -2.07
N LEU A 150 -5.93 -6.89 -1.48
CA LEU A 150 -4.65 -6.80 -2.19
C LEU A 150 -4.17 -8.17 -2.65
N GLU A 151 -4.33 -9.21 -1.82
CA GLU A 151 -4.02 -10.59 -2.18
C GLU A 151 -4.84 -11.05 -3.39
N GLU A 152 -6.16 -10.90 -3.35
CA GLU A 152 -7.07 -11.37 -4.40
C GLU A 152 -7.03 -10.51 -5.67
N GLY A 153 -6.86 -9.19 -5.53
CA GLY A 153 -6.78 -8.24 -6.63
C GLY A 153 -5.44 -8.26 -7.37
N SER A 154 -4.41 -8.84 -6.76
CA SER A 154 -3.06 -8.92 -7.34
C SER A 154 -2.73 -10.24 -8.04
N LEU A 155 -3.70 -11.15 -8.21
CA LEU A 155 -3.45 -12.48 -8.77
C LEU A 155 -3.17 -12.49 -10.28
N ASP A 156 -3.67 -11.50 -11.03
CA ASP A 156 -3.48 -11.41 -12.49
C ASP A 156 -2.38 -10.40 -12.82
N GLU A 157 -1.16 -10.91 -13.02
CA GLU A 157 0.02 -10.10 -13.34
C GLU A 157 -0.07 -9.39 -14.71
N ASN A 158 -1.00 -9.78 -15.59
CA ASN A 158 -1.16 -9.16 -16.91
C ASN A 158 -1.97 -7.86 -16.87
N LYS A 159 -2.58 -7.53 -15.73
CA LYS A 159 -3.42 -6.35 -15.58
C LYS A 159 -2.68 -5.21 -14.88
N SER A 160 -3.03 -4.00 -15.26
CA SER A 160 -2.68 -2.80 -14.51
C SER A 160 -3.50 -2.75 -13.23
N ILE A 161 -2.88 -2.66 -12.06
CA ILE A 161 -3.57 -2.62 -10.77
C ILE A 161 -3.56 -1.18 -10.24
N LEU A 162 -4.75 -0.64 -9.99
CA LEU A 162 -4.98 0.69 -9.43
C LEU A 162 -5.59 0.52 -8.04
N ILE A 163 -4.89 1.00 -7.02
CA ILE A 163 -5.30 0.90 -5.62
C ILE A 163 -5.81 2.27 -5.16
N ASP A 164 -7.11 2.39 -4.91
CA ASP A 164 -7.68 3.58 -4.27
C ASP A 164 -7.47 3.48 -2.76
N CYS A 165 -6.50 4.23 -2.25
CA CYS A 165 -6.10 4.13 -0.86
C CYS A 165 -7.06 4.93 0.04
N PRO A 166 -7.19 4.55 1.33
CA PRO A 166 -7.84 5.40 2.31
C PRO A 166 -7.08 6.73 2.50
N PRO A 167 -7.73 7.80 2.98
CA PRO A 167 -7.08 9.07 3.26
C PRO A 167 -6.16 9.02 4.50
N GLY A 168 -5.15 9.88 4.52
CA GLY A 168 -4.31 10.13 5.69
C GLY A 168 -2.97 9.40 5.64
N SER A 169 -2.43 9.08 6.82
CA SER A 169 -1.12 8.42 7.00
C SER A 169 -1.16 7.29 8.04
N ALA A 170 -2.35 6.73 8.29
CA ALA A 170 -2.56 5.67 9.27
C ALA A 170 -2.17 4.27 8.75
N CYS A 171 -2.29 3.25 9.60
CA CYS A 171 -1.91 1.87 9.27
C CYS A 171 -2.64 1.31 8.04
N ILE A 172 -3.89 1.69 7.83
CA ILE A 172 -4.67 1.29 6.64
C ILE A 172 -4.07 1.84 5.32
N VAL A 173 -3.45 3.03 5.37
CA VAL A 173 -2.76 3.62 4.22
C VAL A 173 -1.43 2.92 4.01
N MET A 174 -0.68 2.66 5.09
CA MET A 174 0.57 1.91 5.04
C MET A 174 0.40 0.54 4.39
N GLU A 175 -0.65 -0.20 4.77
CA GLU A 175 -0.92 -1.52 4.19
C GLU A 175 -1.27 -1.40 2.70
N SER A 176 -2.07 -0.41 2.31
CA SER A 176 -2.49 -0.17 0.92
C SER A 176 -1.33 0.12 -0.03
N ILE A 177 -0.25 0.75 0.46
CA ILE A 177 0.90 1.15 -0.38
C ILE A 177 2.08 0.18 -0.31
N LYS A 178 2.08 -0.78 0.62
CA LYS A 178 3.23 -1.63 0.94
C LYS A 178 3.79 -2.36 -0.28
N ASP A 179 2.91 -2.89 -1.12
CA ASP A 179 3.28 -3.63 -2.33
C ASP A 179 3.10 -2.80 -3.62
N ALA A 180 2.89 -1.49 -3.51
CA ALA A 180 2.81 -0.62 -4.68
C ALA A 180 4.18 -0.46 -5.34
N ASP A 181 4.19 -0.46 -6.67
CA ASP A 181 5.36 -0.17 -7.49
C ASP A 181 5.55 1.35 -7.66
N TYR A 182 4.45 2.12 -7.60
CA TYR A 182 4.45 3.57 -7.73
C TYR A 182 3.30 4.21 -6.95
N CYS A 183 3.53 5.39 -6.39
CA CYS A 183 2.55 6.16 -5.62
C CYS A 183 2.16 7.47 -6.31
N VAL A 184 0.86 7.70 -6.46
CA VAL A 184 0.31 8.97 -6.94
C VAL A 184 -0.26 9.74 -5.76
N LEU A 185 0.39 10.86 -5.41
CA LEU A 185 -0.04 11.73 -4.32
C LEU A 185 -1.00 12.80 -4.85
N VAL A 186 -2.27 12.70 -4.49
CA VAL A 186 -3.28 13.67 -4.91
C VAL A 186 -3.35 14.83 -3.90
N ALA A 187 -3.26 16.06 -4.39
CA ALA A 187 -3.29 17.28 -3.58
C ALA A 187 -4.23 18.34 -4.16
N GLU A 188 -4.75 19.23 -3.31
CA GLU A 188 -5.48 20.44 -3.72
C GLU A 188 -4.54 21.66 -3.63
N PRO A 189 -4.65 22.67 -4.53
CA PRO A 189 -3.76 23.84 -4.60
C PRO A 189 -4.02 24.87 -3.48
N THR A 190 -3.91 24.43 -2.22
CA THR A 190 -4.16 25.26 -1.03
C THR A 190 -3.06 25.06 0.00
N LEU A 191 -2.93 25.99 0.96
CA LEU A 191 -1.97 25.86 2.07
C LEU A 191 -2.23 24.59 2.89
N PHE A 192 -3.51 24.29 3.18
CA PHE A 192 -3.90 23.04 3.82
C PHE A 192 -3.56 21.82 2.97
N GLY A 193 -3.74 21.92 1.65
CA GLY A 193 -3.33 20.90 0.69
C GLY A 193 -1.84 20.58 0.76
N ALA A 194 -0.98 21.59 0.88
CA ALA A 194 0.47 21.38 1.06
C ALA A 194 0.80 20.67 2.38
N HIS A 195 0.16 21.06 3.49
CA HIS A 195 0.32 20.35 4.76
C HIS A 195 -0.15 18.90 4.70
N ASN A 196 -1.28 18.64 4.03
CA ASN A 196 -1.80 17.28 3.85
C ASN A 196 -0.89 16.46 2.92
N LEU A 197 -0.38 17.06 1.86
CA LEU A 197 0.59 16.43 0.97
C LEU A 197 1.87 16.06 1.72
N ASN A 198 2.38 16.93 2.60
CA ASN A 198 3.57 16.63 3.40
C ASN A 198 3.43 15.34 4.21
N MET A 199 2.25 15.08 4.80
CA MET A 199 2.03 13.85 5.58
C MET A 199 2.21 12.58 4.74
N VAL A 200 1.61 12.54 3.55
CA VAL A 200 1.73 11.37 2.66
C VAL A 200 3.07 11.31 1.94
N TYR A 201 3.71 12.47 1.70
CA TYR A 201 5.08 12.55 1.19
C TYR A 201 6.08 11.88 2.16
N GLU A 202 6.04 12.23 3.45
CA GLU A 202 6.91 11.61 4.45
C GLU A 202 6.64 10.10 4.56
N LEU A 203 5.36 9.69 4.40
CA LEU A 203 4.99 8.28 4.39
C LEU A 203 5.63 7.52 3.21
N VAL A 204 5.45 8.00 1.97
CA VAL A 204 6.02 7.29 0.80
C VAL A 204 7.55 7.32 0.79
N LYS A 205 8.17 8.38 1.35
CA LYS A 205 9.62 8.43 1.58
C LYS A 205 10.08 7.38 2.59
N LEU A 206 9.37 7.21 3.69
CA LEU A 206 9.69 6.19 4.70
C LEU A 206 9.61 4.77 4.13
N PHE A 207 8.67 4.52 3.20
CA PHE A 207 8.51 3.24 2.52
C PHE A 207 9.37 3.10 1.25
N GLU A 208 10.22 4.10 0.97
CA GLU A 208 11.12 4.13 -0.20
C GLU A 208 10.37 3.87 -1.52
N LYS A 209 9.13 4.36 -1.63
CA LYS A 209 8.31 4.18 -2.83
C LYS A 209 8.58 5.27 -3.85
N PRO A 210 8.69 4.94 -5.15
CA PRO A 210 8.60 5.92 -6.23
C PRO A 210 7.28 6.67 -6.18
N PHE A 211 7.28 7.99 -6.42
CA PHE A 211 6.05 8.76 -6.39
C PHE A 211 6.08 10.02 -7.25
N GLY A 212 4.88 10.51 -7.58
CA GLY A 212 4.69 11.85 -8.13
C GLY A 212 3.36 12.45 -7.69
N VAL A 213 3.20 13.75 -7.89
CA VAL A 213 2.04 14.52 -7.41
C VAL A 213 1.06 14.77 -8.55
N VAL A 214 -0.23 14.58 -8.29
CA VAL A 214 -1.31 15.08 -9.13
C VAL A 214 -2.02 16.20 -8.40
N LEU A 215 -2.02 17.38 -9.00
CA LEU A 215 -2.71 18.53 -8.45
C LEU A 215 -4.15 18.55 -8.98
N ASN A 216 -5.12 18.32 -8.10
CA ASN A 216 -6.53 18.32 -8.43
C ASN A 216 -7.20 19.63 -8.02
N LYS A 217 -8.25 20.03 -8.75
CA LYS A 217 -8.97 21.31 -8.59
C LYS A 217 -8.05 22.52 -8.83
N ASP A 218 -7.16 22.41 -9.79
CA ASP A 218 -6.22 23.48 -10.13
C ASP A 218 -6.95 24.68 -10.74
N LEU A 219 -6.62 25.88 -10.26
CA LEU A 219 -7.12 27.16 -10.77
C LEU A 219 -6.11 27.87 -11.68
N ASN A 220 -4.94 27.26 -11.94
CA ASN A 220 -3.82 27.83 -12.71
C ASN A 220 -3.26 29.13 -12.08
N GLU A 221 -3.27 29.19 -10.76
CA GLU A 221 -2.69 30.28 -9.98
C GLU A 221 -1.47 29.77 -9.20
N GLU A 222 -0.55 30.67 -8.84
CA GLU A 222 0.53 30.33 -7.91
C GLU A 222 -0.08 29.80 -6.62
N ASN A 223 0.31 28.58 -6.24
CA ASN A 223 -0.26 27.92 -5.07
C ASN A 223 0.84 27.28 -4.20
N PRO A 224 0.56 27.09 -2.90
CA PRO A 224 1.56 26.56 -1.96
C PRO A 224 2.04 25.14 -2.27
N VAL A 225 1.27 24.35 -3.03
CA VAL A 225 1.68 22.99 -3.41
C VAL A 225 2.77 23.02 -4.48
N ASP A 226 2.72 23.97 -5.41
CA ASP A 226 3.77 24.16 -6.40
C ASP A 226 5.11 24.52 -5.75
N GLN A 227 5.10 25.45 -4.79
CA GLN A 227 6.28 25.79 -4.02
C GLN A 227 6.79 24.58 -3.22
N PHE A 228 5.89 23.85 -2.54
CA PHE A 228 6.24 22.65 -1.79
C PHE A 228 6.93 21.61 -2.68
N CYS A 229 6.38 21.36 -3.88
CA CYS A 229 6.96 20.41 -4.83
C CYS A 229 8.32 20.89 -5.33
N ALA A 230 8.47 22.17 -5.66
CA ALA A 230 9.74 22.75 -6.09
C ALA A 230 10.83 22.64 -5.01
N ASP A 231 10.50 23.00 -3.77
CA ASP A 231 11.43 22.96 -2.62
C ASP A 231 11.93 21.54 -2.31
N LYS A 232 11.07 20.55 -2.50
CA LYS A 232 11.36 19.14 -2.23
C LYS A 232 11.83 18.36 -3.45
N GLY A 233 11.91 19.01 -4.63
CA GLY A 233 12.26 18.36 -5.89
C GLY A 233 11.27 17.28 -6.32
N ILE A 234 9.98 17.47 -6.01
CA ILE A 234 8.90 16.53 -6.33
C ILE A 234 8.32 16.86 -7.71
N GLU A 235 8.16 15.82 -8.53
CA GLU A 235 7.55 15.96 -9.84
C GLU A 235 6.02 16.03 -9.76
N ILE A 236 5.45 17.00 -10.49
CA ILE A 236 4.02 17.10 -10.72
C ILE A 236 3.70 16.38 -12.03
N LEU A 237 3.01 15.24 -11.93
CA LEU A 237 2.68 14.36 -13.06
C LEU A 237 1.56 14.92 -13.92
N GLY A 238 0.66 15.71 -13.32
CA GLY A 238 -0.49 16.24 -14.02
C GLY A 238 -1.32 17.17 -13.16
N ARG A 239 -2.12 17.99 -13.83
CA ARG A 239 -3.02 18.98 -13.22
C ARG A 239 -4.43 18.74 -13.73
N ILE A 240 -5.37 18.54 -12.81
CA ILE A 240 -6.80 18.43 -13.11
C ILE A 240 -7.47 19.74 -12.73
N PRO A 241 -8.04 20.49 -13.69
CA PRO A 241 -8.58 21.81 -13.42
C PRO A 241 -9.84 21.74 -12.55
N PHE A 242 -10.12 22.82 -11.82
CA PHE A 242 -11.43 23.00 -11.21
C PHE A 242 -12.48 23.32 -12.28
N ASP A 243 -13.37 22.36 -12.53
CA ASP A 243 -14.44 22.47 -13.52
C ASP A 243 -15.77 22.00 -12.92
N HIS A 244 -16.81 22.83 -13.03
CA HIS A 244 -18.16 22.50 -12.59
C HIS A 244 -18.75 21.29 -13.32
N THR A 245 -18.40 21.10 -14.59
CA THR A 245 -18.82 19.93 -15.37
C THR A 245 -18.18 18.67 -14.81
N LEU A 246 -16.87 18.69 -14.57
CA LEU A 246 -16.15 17.59 -13.92
C LEU A 246 -16.73 17.26 -12.54
N ALA A 247 -16.98 18.28 -11.72
CA ALA A 247 -17.58 18.11 -10.40
C ALA A 247 -18.98 17.45 -10.47
N SER A 248 -19.79 17.85 -11.47
CA SER A 248 -21.12 17.27 -11.70
C SER A 248 -21.05 15.80 -12.15
N LEU A 249 -20.16 15.47 -13.10
CA LEU A 249 -19.96 14.09 -13.55
C LEU A 249 -19.51 13.19 -12.38
N ASN A 250 -18.51 13.65 -11.62
CA ASN A 250 -18.01 12.92 -10.46
C ASN A 250 -19.09 12.70 -9.38
N SER A 251 -19.90 13.73 -9.09
CA SER A 251 -20.97 13.64 -8.09
C SER A 251 -22.11 12.70 -8.51
N ASN A 252 -22.31 12.51 -9.82
CA ASN A 252 -23.25 11.53 -10.38
C ASN A 252 -22.64 10.12 -10.53
N ALA A 253 -21.44 9.90 -9.98
CA ALA A 253 -20.66 8.68 -10.13
C ALA A 253 -20.48 8.27 -11.61
N GLU A 254 -20.25 9.25 -12.49
CA GLU A 254 -19.90 8.99 -13.88
C GLU A 254 -18.38 8.93 -14.05
N ILE A 255 -17.91 7.93 -14.81
CA ILE A 255 -16.51 7.82 -15.22
C ILE A 255 -16.25 8.86 -16.31
N VAL A 256 -15.47 9.88 -15.97
CA VAL A 256 -15.29 11.11 -16.75
C VAL A 256 -14.67 10.82 -18.11
N VAL A 257 -13.69 9.91 -18.16
CA VAL A 257 -13.00 9.54 -19.41
C VAL A 257 -13.90 8.86 -20.43
N TYR A 258 -15.07 8.35 -20.03
CA TYR A 258 -16.08 7.81 -20.95
C TYR A 258 -17.07 8.88 -21.47
N LYS A 259 -17.07 10.07 -20.84
CA LYS A 259 -18.05 11.14 -21.11
C LYS A 259 -17.46 12.31 -21.88
N LYS A 260 -16.15 12.55 -21.74
CA LYS A 260 -15.46 13.75 -22.25
C LYS A 260 -14.07 13.39 -22.79
N GLU A 261 -13.87 13.60 -24.09
CA GLU A 261 -12.58 13.29 -24.74
C GLU A 261 -11.43 14.12 -24.18
N GLU A 262 -11.65 15.39 -23.83
CA GLU A 262 -10.62 16.24 -23.23
C GLU A 262 -10.03 15.63 -21.93
N TYR A 263 -10.88 15.05 -21.09
CA TYR A 263 -10.41 14.39 -19.87
C TYR A 263 -9.81 13.01 -20.17
N ARG A 264 -10.33 12.31 -21.18
CA ARG A 264 -9.74 11.05 -21.66
C ARG A 264 -8.29 11.26 -22.09
N GLU A 265 -8.00 12.27 -22.89
CA GLU A 265 -6.64 12.62 -23.32
C GLU A 265 -5.73 12.95 -22.12
N LYS A 266 -6.21 13.76 -21.16
CA LYS A 266 -5.46 14.09 -19.94
C LYS A 266 -5.13 12.86 -19.11
N PHE A 267 -6.09 11.97 -18.89
CA PHE A 267 -5.87 10.76 -18.08
C PHE A 267 -5.01 9.71 -18.79
N VAL A 268 -5.11 9.58 -20.13
CA VAL A 268 -4.20 8.75 -20.92
C VAL A 268 -2.76 9.26 -20.77
N SER A 269 -2.53 10.55 -20.97
CA SER A 269 -1.20 11.16 -20.81
C SER A 269 -0.65 11.01 -19.39
N LEU A 270 -1.50 11.17 -18.36
CA LEU A 270 -1.11 10.96 -16.97
C LEU A 270 -0.71 9.49 -16.73
N PHE A 271 -1.49 8.53 -17.24
CA PHE A 271 -1.20 7.11 -17.11
C PHE A 271 0.10 6.72 -17.81
N GLU A 272 0.32 7.20 -19.04
CA GLU A 272 1.58 7.00 -19.79
C GLU A 272 2.78 7.57 -19.03
N THR A 273 2.65 8.77 -18.45
CA THR A 273 3.71 9.38 -17.64
C THR A 273 4.06 8.51 -16.44
N ILE A 274 3.06 7.98 -15.72
CA ILE A 274 3.30 7.07 -14.58
C ILE A 274 4.04 5.80 -15.05
N MET A 275 3.62 5.22 -16.17
CA MET A 275 4.24 4.03 -16.76
C MET A 275 5.70 4.25 -17.13
N GLU A 276 6.04 5.40 -17.71
CA GLU A 276 7.43 5.75 -18.07
C GLU A 276 8.32 5.87 -16.82
N LYS A 277 7.82 6.51 -15.76
CA LYS A 277 8.59 6.72 -14.51
C LYS A 277 8.91 5.42 -13.81
N MET A 278 7.98 4.47 -13.83
CA MET A 278 8.22 3.12 -13.29
C MET A 278 9.33 2.36 -14.01
N GLN A 279 9.56 2.63 -15.31
CA GLN A 279 10.61 1.96 -16.09
C GLN A 279 11.98 2.66 -15.95
N GLY A 280 11.99 3.97 -15.67
CA GLY A 280 13.18 4.81 -15.57
C GLY A 280 13.99 4.70 -14.28
N GLU A 281 13.47 4.05 -13.24
CA GLU A 281 14.12 3.91 -11.92
C GLU A 281 14.79 2.54 -11.68
N THR A 282 15.11 1.79 -12.73
CA THR A 282 16.04 0.66 -12.58
C THR A 282 17.44 1.20 -12.26
N PRO A 283 18.12 0.77 -11.18
CA PRO A 283 19.53 1.09 -10.98
C PRO A 283 20.33 0.54 -12.17
N SER A 284 21.00 1.43 -12.89
CA SER A 284 21.97 1.08 -13.92
C SER A 284 23.10 0.24 -13.32
N ASP A 285 23.20 -1.04 -13.67
CA ASP A 285 24.31 -1.58 -14.47
C ASP A 285 24.38 -3.11 -14.40
N GLU A 286 23.93 -3.78 -15.47
CA GLU A 286 24.73 -4.79 -16.16
C GLU A 286 24.14 -4.99 -17.59
N PRO A 287 24.95 -4.86 -18.66
CA PRO A 287 24.43 -5.01 -20.02
C PRO A 287 24.16 -6.50 -20.31
N ASN A 288 22.89 -6.89 -20.26
CA ASN A 288 22.47 -8.24 -20.60
C ASN A 288 22.63 -8.46 -22.13
N ILE A 289 23.48 -9.43 -22.49
CA ILE A 289 24.01 -9.77 -23.83
C ILE A 289 22.93 -10.39 -24.76
N VAL A 290 21.65 -10.07 -24.60
CA VAL A 290 20.56 -10.73 -25.36
C VAL A 290 20.01 -9.88 -26.52
N SER A 291 20.46 -8.63 -26.70
CA SER A 291 19.97 -7.76 -27.80
C SER A 291 20.84 -7.76 -29.08
N LEU A 292 22.02 -8.38 -29.09
CA LEU A 292 22.95 -8.29 -30.23
C LEU A 292 22.76 -9.33 -31.35
N MET A 293 21.70 -10.14 -31.33
CA MET A 293 21.44 -11.14 -32.40
C MET A 293 20.17 -10.92 -33.23
N ALA A 294 19.44 -9.80 -33.08
CA ALA A 294 18.22 -9.55 -33.86
C ALA A 294 18.34 -8.45 -34.95
N LYS A 295 19.55 -7.99 -35.26
CA LYS A 295 19.79 -7.02 -36.36
C LYS A 295 20.99 -7.43 -37.22
N ARG A 296 20.82 -8.46 -38.04
CA ARG A 296 21.56 -8.63 -39.32
C ARG A 296 20.99 -9.82 -40.10
N GLN A 297 19.83 -9.63 -40.70
CA GLN A 297 19.45 -10.45 -41.84
C GLN A 297 18.53 -9.67 -42.78
N CYS A 298 19.14 -8.81 -43.57
CA CYS A 298 18.68 -8.47 -44.90
C CYS A 298 19.84 -7.83 -45.67
N CYS A 299 19.96 -8.22 -46.94
CA CYS A 299 20.87 -7.76 -47.97
C CYS A 299 22.18 -8.57 -48.16
N GLU A 300 22.28 -9.10 -49.39
CA GLU A 300 23.46 -9.55 -50.15
C GLU A 300 23.96 -10.97 -49.81
N GLY A 301 24.10 -11.92 -50.73
CA GLY A 301 24.22 -11.82 -52.18
C GLY A 301 25.53 -12.47 -52.65
N ALA A 302 25.46 -13.78 -52.92
CA ALA A 302 26.32 -14.55 -53.84
C ALA A 302 27.81 -14.83 -53.51
N VAL A 303 28.22 -16.03 -53.97
CA VAL A 303 29.56 -16.48 -54.39
C VAL A 303 30.43 -17.26 -53.37
N ASN A 304 30.25 -18.60 -53.43
CA ASN A 304 31.28 -19.61 -53.76
C ASN A 304 32.50 -19.83 -52.82
N LYS A 305 32.57 -21.00 -52.15
CA LYS A 305 33.56 -22.08 -52.37
C LYS A 305 33.61 -23.10 -51.21
N GLN A 306 33.25 -24.35 -51.55
CA GLN A 306 34.03 -25.59 -51.39
C GLN A 306 34.91 -25.85 -50.13
N ARG A 307 34.67 -27.07 -49.61
CA ARG A 307 35.53 -28.03 -48.85
C ARG A 307 35.18 -28.15 -47.37
N ASP A 308 34.56 -29.25 -46.95
CA ASP A 308 35.08 -30.62 -46.79
C ASP A 308 35.84 -30.85 -45.47
N VAL A 309 35.37 -31.90 -44.80
CA VAL A 309 36.00 -32.81 -43.82
C VAL A 309 36.08 -32.45 -42.31
N GLN A 310 35.42 -33.36 -41.55
CA GLN A 310 35.96 -34.19 -40.47
C GLN A 310 35.75 -33.81 -38.98
N ARG A 311 34.87 -34.64 -38.37
CA ARG A 311 35.03 -35.40 -37.12
C ARG A 311 35.08 -34.67 -35.76
N CYS A 312 34.07 -35.01 -34.93
CA CYS A 312 34.18 -35.13 -33.47
C CYS A 312 35.28 -36.13 -33.06
N PRO A 313 35.73 -36.13 -31.79
CA PRO A 313 35.01 -36.93 -30.80
C PRO A 313 34.93 -36.33 -29.38
N GLU A 314 33.93 -36.85 -28.67
CA GLU A 314 33.74 -36.85 -27.22
C GLU A 314 34.95 -37.40 -26.46
N GLU A 315 35.14 -36.97 -25.20
CA GLU A 315 34.90 -37.82 -24.03
C GLU A 315 35.46 -37.24 -22.71
N ALA A 316 34.62 -37.38 -21.67
CA ALA A 316 34.97 -37.92 -20.35
C ALA A 316 35.62 -37.04 -19.24
N ARG A 317 34.78 -36.85 -18.21
CA ARG A 317 34.94 -37.37 -16.83
C ARG A 317 35.62 -36.48 -15.76
N ARG A 318 34.82 -36.34 -14.68
CA ARG A 318 35.12 -36.52 -13.24
C ARG A 318 35.61 -35.32 -12.43
N SER A 319 34.72 -34.94 -11.50
CA SER A 319 34.96 -34.34 -10.18
C SER A 319 36.04 -35.09 -9.36
N PRO A 320 36.60 -34.51 -8.29
CA PRO A 320 35.88 -34.50 -7.00
C PRO A 320 36.14 -33.30 -6.06
N VAL A 321 35.24 -33.23 -5.07
CA VAL A 321 35.24 -32.48 -3.81
C VAL A 321 36.55 -32.64 -3.01
N PRO A 322 36.87 -31.68 -2.11
CA PRO A 322 37.35 -32.07 -0.79
C PRO A 322 36.60 -31.38 0.37
N SER A 323 36.50 -32.15 1.44
CA SER A 323 36.04 -31.85 2.79
C SER A 323 37.22 -31.52 3.74
N GLU A 324 36.88 -31.16 4.98
CA GLU A 324 37.74 -30.93 6.17
C GLU A 324 38.34 -29.51 6.28
N SER A 325 38.49 -28.83 7.42
CA SER A 325 38.04 -28.83 8.82
C SER A 325 39.07 -27.94 9.55
N GLY A 326 38.69 -27.17 10.58
CA GLY A 326 39.65 -26.76 11.64
C GLY A 326 39.91 -25.26 11.84
N ASN A 327 39.31 -24.74 12.92
CA ASN A 327 39.71 -23.66 13.83
C ASN A 327 40.89 -22.74 13.49
N ASP A 328 40.71 -21.43 13.67
CA ASP A 328 41.32 -20.72 14.82
C ASP A 328 40.91 -19.24 14.94
N THR A 329 40.53 -18.84 16.16
CA THR A 329 40.64 -17.48 16.78
C THR A 329 39.79 -16.34 16.16
N ALA A 330 39.23 -15.35 16.85
CA ALA A 330 39.34 -14.86 18.22
C ALA A 330 38.04 -14.09 18.57
N SER A 331 37.72 -14.13 19.86
CA SER A 331 36.84 -13.21 20.58
C SER A 331 37.12 -11.73 20.28
N GLY A 332 36.09 -10.95 19.98
CA GLY A 332 36.13 -9.49 20.01
C GLY A 332 34.88 -8.87 19.40
N GLN A 333 34.27 -7.92 20.12
CA GLN A 333 33.16 -7.05 19.70
C GLN A 333 31.72 -7.56 19.85
N GLU A 334 31.39 -8.11 21.02
CA GLU A 334 30.09 -7.88 21.65
C GLU A 334 30.32 -7.02 22.91
N ARG A 335 30.33 -5.70 22.73
CA ARG A 335 30.21 -4.64 23.76
C ARG A 335 30.41 -3.30 23.09
N MET A 336 29.35 -2.75 22.49
CA MET A 336 29.20 -1.32 22.16
C MET A 336 27.79 -1.14 21.59
N CYS A 337 26.79 -1.04 22.47
CA CYS A 337 25.49 -0.39 22.22
C CYS A 337 24.65 -0.32 23.50
N VAL A 338 25.31 -0.07 24.64
CA VAL A 338 24.68 0.30 25.91
C VAL A 338 25.53 1.42 26.50
N ASP A 339 25.47 2.62 25.91
CA ASP A 339 26.00 3.88 26.47
C ASP A 339 25.64 5.09 25.56
N ALA A 340 24.38 5.18 25.10
CA ALA A 340 23.89 6.35 24.34
C ALA A 340 22.49 6.83 24.80
N LEU A 341 22.13 6.60 26.06
CA LEU A 341 20.88 7.07 26.68
C LEU A 341 21.10 7.68 28.07
N ARG A 342 22.22 8.37 28.25
CA ARG A 342 22.50 9.19 29.43
C ARG A 342 23.21 10.45 28.98
N ASP A 343 22.44 11.42 28.50
CA ASP A 343 22.73 12.85 28.56
C ASP A 343 21.57 13.62 27.93
N GLU A 344 20.43 13.66 28.64
CA GLU A 344 19.38 14.66 28.40
C GLU A 344 18.45 14.80 29.63
N GLN A 345 19.04 14.81 30.82
CA GLN A 345 18.37 15.25 32.05
C GLN A 345 19.30 16.11 32.90
N SER A 346 19.38 17.40 32.57
CA SER A 346 19.73 18.45 33.52
C SER A 346 19.37 19.80 32.94
N ASP A 347 18.16 20.30 33.24
CA ASP A 347 17.92 21.72 33.53
C ASP A 347 16.48 21.90 34.02
N VAL A 348 16.27 21.65 35.31
CA VAL A 348 15.15 22.21 36.06
C VAL A 348 15.75 22.93 37.25
N SER A 349 15.55 24.26 37.29
CA SER A 349 15.68 25.06 38.51
C SER A 349 14.46 25.97 38.64
N PRO A 350 14.05 26.32 39.87
CA PRO A 350 12.66 26.59 40.21
C PRO A 350 12.35 28.08 40.47
N GLY A 351 11.07 28.44 40.34
CA GLY A 351 10.47 29.58 41.05
C GLY A 351 9.75 30.59 40.15
N GLU A 352 8.44 30.73 40.33
CA GLU A 352 7.87 31.90 41.02
C GLU A 352 6.34 31.77 41.12
N GLU A 353 5.85 31.89 42.35
CA GLU A 353 4.47 32.22 42.66
C GLU A 353 4.09 33.58 42.04
N ARG A 354 2.89 33.68 41.48
CA ARG A 354 2.06 34.89 41.57
C ARG A 354 0.64 34.60 41.08
N GLY A 355 -0.32 34.84 41.96
CA GLY A 355 -1.74 34.79 41.66
C GLY A 355 -2.25 36.03 40.92
N ALA A 356 -3.44 35.88 40.33
CA ALA A 356 -4.41 36.92 39.99
C ALA A 356 -5.71 36.13 39.73
N SER A 357 -6.66 36.13 40.67
CA SER A 357 -7.75 37.10 40.88
C SER A 357 -9.04 36.64 40.21
#